data_AF-A0A1H8KAA0-F1
#
_entry.id   AF-A0A1H8KAA0-F1
#
_cell.length_a   1.000
_cell.length_b   1.000
_cell.length_c   1.000
_cell.angle_alpha   90.00
_cell.angle_beta   90.00
_cell.angle_gamma   90.00
#
_symmetry.space_group_name_H-M   'P 1'
#
loop_
_entity.id
_entity.type
_entity.pdbx_description
1 polymer ?
#
loop_
_entity_poly.entity_id
_entity_poly.type
_entity_poly.pdbx_seq_one_letter_code
_entity_poly.pdbx_strand_id
1 'polypeptide(L)'
;MRNLLFSFIMCFVCLSSSFAAVKTVDDGWQVLGPTETAASPNDFYFYKLIQINAVAHKYASIIEVSVQADANFYNMQGSYVIRIDKYNTSTRFDGLELQCTSGNPSAAIFYIFNDAVWVRSPNKWGNIYYRTSADFLEAAL
;
A
#
# COMPACT_ATOMS: atom_id res chain seq x y z
N MET A 1 -42.21 13.00 45.40
CA MET A 1 -42.15 12.96 43.92
C MET A 1 -41.03 13.82 43.31
N ARG A 2 -40.61 14.94 43.92
CA ARG A 2 -39.54 15.81 43.39
C ARG A 2 -38.12 15.18 43.37
N ASN A 3 -37.86 14.19 44.24
CA ASN A 3 -36.54 13.54 44.35
C ASN A 3 -36.33 12.36 43.38
N LEU A 4 -37.39 11.87 42.72
CA LEU A 4 -37.32 10.78 41.74
C LEU A 4 -36.93 11.28 40.34
N LEU A 5 -37.29 12.52 40.00
CA LEU A 5 -36.97 13.13 38.71
C LEU A 5 -35.46 13.38 38.54
N PHE A 6 -34.78 13.77 39.62
CA PHE A 6 -33.32 14.02 39.61
C PHE A 6 -32.50 12.74 39.41
N SER A 7 -32.96 11.59 39.89
CA SER A 7 -32.27 10.31 39.71
C SER A 7 -32.40 9.76 38.28
N PHE A 8 -33.51 10.02 37.60
CA PHE A 8 -33.70 9.61 36.21
C PHE A 8 -32.85 10.43 35.23
N ILE A 9 -32.66 11.73 35.50
CA ILE A 9 -31.83 12.60 34.67
C ILE A 9 -30.34 12.24 34.79
N MET A 10 -29.86 11.88 35.98
CA MET A 10 -28.46 11.50 36.19
C MET A 10 -28.11 10.15 35.53
N CYS A 11 -29.06 9.21 35.46
CA CYS A 11 -28.85 7.91 34.81
C CYS A 11 -28.71 8.03 33.29
N PHE A 12 -29.39 9.02 32.68
CA PHE A 12 -29.32 9.25 31.22
C PHE A 12 -27.97 9.86 30.78
N VAL A 13 -27.32 10.65 31.64
CA VAL A 13 -26.01 11.27 31.35
C VAL A 13 -24.86 10.25 31.43
N CYS A 14 -25.03 9.17 32.21
CA CYS A 14 -24.02 8.11 32.35
C CYS A 14 -24.04 7.05 31.22
N LEU A 15 -25.13 6.95 30.44
CA LEU A 15 -25.23 6.04 29.29
C LEU A 15 -24.70 6.65 27.97
N SER A 16 -24.28 7.91 27.98
CA SER A 16 -23.54 8.54 26.88
C SER A 16 -22.03 8.28 26.95
N SER A 17 -21.62 7.20 27.62
CA SER A 17 -20.26 6.67 27.61
C SER A 17 -19.86 6.29 26.19
N SER A 18 -19.32 7.29 25.51
CA SER A 18 -18.18 7.18 24.59
C SER A 18 -18.17 5.90 23.76
N PHE A 19 -19.03 5.85 22.75
CA PHE A 19 -18.61 5.20 21.50
C PHE A 19 -17.43 6.01 20.98
N ALA A 20 -16.23 5.72 21.49
CA ALA A 20 -15.02 6.15 20.84
C ALA A 20 -15.10 5.55 19.44
N ALA A 21 -15.31 6.39 18.44
CA ALA A 21 -15.12 5.98 17.06
C ALA A 21 -13.74 5.36 17.01
N VAL A 22 -13.67 4.05 16.77
CA VAL A 22 -12.42 3.40 16.40
C VAL A 22 -11.98 4.14 15.16
N LYS A 23 -10.99 5.03 15.30
CA LYS A 23 -10.27 5.54 14.14
C LYS A 23 -9.68 4.30 13.51
N THR A 24 -10.24 3.87 12.38
CA THR A 24 -9.58 2.90 11.52
C THR A 24 -8.18 3.46 11.34
N VAL A 25 -7.18 2.73 11.84
CA VAL A 25 -5.79 3.03 11.51
C VAL A 25 -5.75 2.83 10.01
N ASP A 26 -5.82 3.92 9.27
CA ASP A 26 -5.47 3.93 7.86
C ASP A 26 -4.00 3.52 7.83
N ASP A 27 -3.79 2.23 7.58
CA ASP A 27 -2.48 1.60 7.56
C ASP A 27 -1.73 1.90 6.25
N GLY A 28 -2.32 2.77 5.41
CA GLY A 28 -1.77 3.33 4.19
C GLY A 28 -1.88 2.39 2.98
N TRP A 29 -2.50 1.21 3.12
CA TRP A 29 -2.62 0.28 2.00
C TRP A 29 -3.65 0.76 0.97
N GLN A 30 -3.19 0.83 -0.27
CA GLN A 30 -3.98 1.23 -1.42
C GLN A 30 -4.01 0.09 -2.44
N VAL A 31 -5.18 -0.10 -3.07
CA VAL A 31 -5.35 -1.09 -4.15
C VAL A 31 -4.83 -0.49 -5.45
N LEU A 32 -3.86 -1.15 -6.09
CA LEU A 32 -3.48 -0.81 -7.47
C LEU A 32 -4.53 -1.33 -8.46
N GLY A 33 -5.01 -2.55 -8.23
CA GLY A 33 -6.09 -3.15 -9.00
C GLY A 33 -5.99 -4.68 -9.11
N PRO A 34 -6.88 -5.29 -9.91
CA PRO A 34 -6.88 -6.72 -10.16
C PRO A 34 -5.64 -7.18 -10.93
N THR A 35 -5.23 -8.44 -10.80
CA THR A 35 -4.04 -8.93 -11.51
C THR A 35 -4.28 -9.17 -13.01
N GLU A 36 -5.54 -9.24 -13.44
CA GLU A 36 -5.92 -9.57 -14.79
C GLU A 36 -7.16 -8.84 -15.33
N THR A 37 -7.36 -8.98 -16.63
CA THR A 37 -8.56 -8.67 -17.40
C THR A 37 -9.12 -9.93 -18.06
N ALA A 38 -10.34 -9.83 -18.60
CA ALA A 38 -10.96 -10.90 -19.38
C ALA A 38 -10.43 -11.01 -20.82
N ALA A 39 -9.50 -10.14 -21.23
CA ALA A 39 -9.02 -9.99 -22.60
C ALA A 39 -7.72 -10.75 -22.90
N SER A 40 -7.86 -11.91 -23.54
CA SER A 40 -6.74 -12.76 -24.00
C SER A 40 -6.12 -12.23 -25.30
N PRO A 41 -4.78 -12.32 -25.50
CA PRO A 41 -3.77 -12.99 -24.68
C PRO A 41 -3.07 -12.10 -23.65
N ASN A 42 -3.34 -10.79 -23.63
CA ASN A 42 -2.71 -9.82 -22.74
C ASN A 42 -3.50 -9.67 -21.45
N ASP A 43 -3.72 -10.81 -20.79
CA ASP A 43 -4.63 -10.89 -19.66
C ASP A 43 -4.10 -10.15 -18.43
N PHE A 44 -2.78 -9.94 -18.29
CA PHE A 44 -2.18 -9.43 -17.05
C PHE A 44 -1.95 -7.92 -17.08
N TYR A 45 -2.37 -7.23 -16.03
CA TYR A 45 -2.12 -5.80 -15.89
C TYR A 45 -0.72 -5.50 -15.36
N PHE A 46 -0.16 -4.40 -15.87
CA PHE A 46 1.03 -3.77 -15.31
C PHE A 46 0.61 -2.47 -14.63
N TYR A 47 0.95 -2.35 -13.36
CA TYR A 47 0.70 -1.14 -12.58
C TYR A 47 2.00 -0.39 -12.36
N LYS A 48 1.96 0.91 -12.60
CA LYS A 48 3.06 1.80 -12.23
C LYS A 48 3.01 2.03 -10.72
N LEU A 49 4.09 1.68 -10.03
CA LEU A 49 4.25 1.93 -8.59
C LEU A 49 4.73 3.34 -8.33
N ILE A 50 5.84 3.74 -8.97
CA ILE A 50 6.48 5.03 -8.71
C ILE A 50 7.35 5.46 -9.89
N GLN A 51 7.41 6.77 -10.14
CA GLN A 51 8.36 7.38 -11.08
C GLN A 51 9.69 7.63 -10.37
N ILE A 52 10.79 7.10 -10.91
CA ILE A 52 12.13 7.11 -10.28
C ILE A 52 13.10 8.18 -10.77
N ASN A 53 12.77 8.94 -11.82
CA ASN A 53 13.68 9.95 -12.36
C ASN A 53 13.06 11.35 -12.55
N ALA A 54 11.86 11.62 -12.03
CA ALA A 54 11.27 12.94 -12.19
C ALA A 54 12.24 14.01 -11.67
N VAL A 55 12.59 14.99 -12.52
CA VAL A 55 13.71 15.93 -12.28
C VAL A 55 13.54 16.70 -10.96
N ALA A 56 12.29 16.99 -10.58
CA ALA A 56 11.95 17.73 -9.37
C ALA A 56 11.95 16.89 -8.08
N HIS A 57 12.10 15.56 -8.16
CA HIS A 57 11.92 14.70 -7.00
C HIS A 57 13.29 14.37 -6.36
N LYS A 58 13.42 14.55 -5.06
CA LYS A 58 14.49 14.02 -4.21
C LYS A 58 13.81 13.20 -3.14
N TYR A 59 14.10 11.91 -3.05
CA TYR A 59 13.48 11.06 -2.05
C TYR A 59 14.33 9.82 -1.78
N ALA A 60 14.21 9.34 -0.56
CA ALA A 60 14.50 7.97 -0.21
C ALA A 60 13.21 7.42 0.37
N SER A 61 12.64 6.39 -0.25
CA SER A 61 11.33 5.87 0.17
C SER A 61 11.36 4.36 0.25
N ILE A 62 10.59 3.82 1.18
CA ILE A 62 10.33 2.40 1.33
C ILE A 62 8.87 2.17 0.95
N ILE A 63 8.66 1.35 -0.07
CA ILE A 63 7.34 0.95 -0.56
C ILE A 63 7.16 -0.52 -0.25
N GLU A 64 6.03 -0.86 0.34
CA GLU A 64 5.61 -2.24 0.54
C GLU A 64 4.59 -2.59 -0.53
N VAL A 65 4.70 -3.80 -1.08
CA VAL A 65 3.78 -4.33 -2.09
C VAL A 65 3.28 -5.68 -1.61
N SER A 66 1.98 -5.91 -1.73
CA SER A 66 1.34 -7.19 -1.41
C SER A 66 0.58 -7.67 -2.64
N VAL A 67 0.96 -8.83 -3.15
CA VAL A 67 0.24 -9.52 -4.21
C VAL A 67 -0.60 -10.61 -3.56
N GLN A 68 -1.91 -10.51 -3.73
CA GLN A 68 -2.86 -11.52 -3.32
C GLN A 68 -3.31 -12.33 -4.53
N ALA A 69 -3.60 -13.61 -4.29
CA ALA A 69 -4.13 -14.53 -5.29
C ALA A 69 -5.44 -15.12 -4.79
N ASP A 70 -6.22 -15.68 -5.72
CA ASP A 70 -7.41 -16.45 -5.40
C ASP A 70 -7.08 -17.65 -4.50
N ALA A 71 -8.07 -18.12 -3.73
CA ALA A 71 -7.90 -19.25 -2.81
C ALA A 71 -7.38 -20.52 -3.50
N ASN A 72 -7.71 -20.75 -4.78
CA ASN A 72 -7.21 -21.89 -5.55
C ASN A 72 -5.72 -21.75 -5.92
N PHE A 73 -5.15 -20.55 -5.80
CA PHE A 73 -3.76 -20.21 -6.11
C PHE A 73 -3.08 -19.53 -4.92
N TYR A 74 -3.43 -19.91 -3.69
CA TYR A 74 -2.87 -19.31 -2.46
C TYR A 74 -1.33 -19.35 -2.39
N ASN A 75 -0.69 -20.25 -3.13
CA ASN A 75 0.76 -20.33 -3.25
C ASN A 75 1.36 -19.26 -4.19
N MET A 76 0.54 -18.47 -4.87
CA MET A 76 0.92 -17.39 -5.79
C MET A 76 0.75 -16.00 -5.18
N GLN A 77 0.73 -15.91 -3.85
CA GLN A 77 0.72 -14.64 -3.09
C GLN A 77 2.10 -14.33 -2.53
N GLY A 78 2.42 -13.04 -2.34
CA GLY A 78 3.71 -12.63 -1.78
C GLY A 78 3.75 -11.16 -1.38
N SER A 79 4.60 -10.85 -0.40
CA SER A 79 4.86 -9.49 0.07
C SER A 79 6.28 -9.08 -0.24
N TYR A 80 6.46 -7.82 -0.62
CA TYR A 80 7.72 -7.26 -1.07
C TYR A 80 7.97 -5.92 -0.41
N VAL A 81 9.24 -5.62 -0.19
CA VAL A 81 9.71 -4.30 0.20
C VAL A 81 10.64 -3.79 -0.90
N ILE A 82 10.40 -2.55 -1.31
CA ILE A 82 11.17 -1.85 -2.32
C ILE A 82 11.74 -0.61 -1.66
N ARG A 83 13.06 -0.54 -1.59
CA ARG A 83 13.76 0.68 -1.18
C ARG A 83 14.23 1.39 -2.43
N ILE A 84 13.99 2.69 -2.50
CA ILE A 84 14.39 3.52 -3.63
C ILE A 84 15.14 4.72 -3.08
N ASP A 85 16.34 4.95 -3.59
CA ASP A 85 17.18 6.09 -3.22
C ASP A 85 17.46 6.93 -4.49
N LYS A 86 17.14 8.22 -4.41
CA LYS A 86 17.39 9.20 -5.47
C LYS A 86 18.06 10.46 -4.93
N TYR A 87 19.26 10.75 -5.45
CA TYR A 87 19.98 11.99 -5.21
C TYR A 87 19.46 13.17 -6.05
N ASN A 88 19.73 14.37 -5.56
CA ASN A 88 19.12 15.65 -5.95
C ASN A 88 19.28 16.04 -7.43
N THR A 89 18.36 16.91 -7.90
CA THR A 89 18.39 17.79 -9.11
C THR A 89 18.95 17.21 -10.40
N SER A 90 18.84 15.90 -10.58
CA SER A 90 19.25 15.23 -11.80
C SER A 90 18.28 14.10 -12.15
N THR A 91 18.36 13.64 -13.40
CA THR A 91 17.76 12.38 -13.85
C THR A 91 18.49 11.16 -13.30
N ARG A 92 19.52 11.36 -12.46
CA ARG A 92 20.31 10.30 -11.85
C ARG A 92 19.45 9.56 -10.82
N PHE A 93 19.46 8.25 -10.95
CA PHE A 93 18.89 7.28 -10.04
C PHE A 93 20.05 6.56 -9.36
N ASP A 94 20.07 6.49 -8.02
CA ASP A 94 21.21 5.90 -7.31
C ASP A 94 21.02 4.41 -7.06
N GLY A 95 19.83 4.00 -6.69
CA GLY A 95 19.58 2.59 -6.38
C GLY A 95 18.12 2.25 -6.17
N LEU A 96 17.81 1.01 -6.48
CA LEU A 96 16.60 0.32 -6.03
C LEU A 96 17.02 -1.04 -5.52
N GLU A 97 16.51 -1.35 -4.34
CA GLU A 97 16.61 -2.67 -3.74
C GLU A 97 15.21 -3.25 -3.63
N LEU A 98 15.09 -4.51 -3.99
CA LEU A 98 13.82 -5.23 -3.93
C LEU A 98 14.02 -6.53 -3.17
N GLN A 99 13.17 -6.75 -2.18
CA GLN A 99 13.21 -7.95 -1.35
C GLN A 99 11.81 -8.53 -1.21
N CYS A 100 11.67 -9.83 -1.46
CA CYS A 100 10.51 -10.58 -1.02
C CYS A 100 10.61 -10.80 0.49
N THR A 101 9.64 -10.27 1.25
CA THR A 101 9.62 -10.37 2.72
C THR A 101 8.79 -11.52 3.23
N SER A 102 7.81 -12.00 2.45
CA SER A 102 6.97 -13.15 2.80
C SER A 102 6.30 -13.77 1.57
N GLY A 103 5.91 -15.04 1.68
CA GLY A 103 5.18 -15.75 0.62
C GLY A 103 6.07 -16.21 -0.54
N ASN A 104 5.51 -16.21 -1.74
CA ASN A 104 6.19 -16.70 -2.94
C ASN A 104 6.92 -15.55 -3.66
N PRO A 105 8.25 -15.61 -3.82
CA PRO A 105 9.03 -14.59 -4.54
C PRO A 105 8.68 -14.45 -6.03
N SER A 106 8.01 -15.44 -6.60
CA SER A 106 7.52 -15.42 -7.99
C SER A 106 6.08 -14.91 -8.12
N ALA A 107 5.45 -14.46 -7.03
CA ALA A 107 4.11 -13.88 -7.06
C ALA A 107 4.04 -12.53 -7.77
N ALA A 108 5.18 -11.83 -7.92
CA ALA A 108 5.26 -10.56 -8.61
C ALA A 108 6.43 -10.54 -9.59
N ILE A 109 6.28 -9.79 -10.67
CA ILE A 109 7.37 -9.46 -11.59
C ILE A 109 7.46 -7.94 -11.65
N PHE A 110 8.64 -7.43 -11.29
CA PHE A 110 8.94 -6.01 -11.27
C PHE A 110 9.76 -5.63 -12.51
N TYR A 111 9.38 -4.52 -13.13
CA TYR A 111 10.05 -3.99 -14.32
C TYR A 111 10.42 -2.54 -14.10
N ILE A 112 11.64 -2.20 -14.51
CA ILE A 112 12.09 -0.82 -14.54
C ILE A 112 12.03 -0.37 -16.00
N PHE A 113 11.06 0.48 -16.32
CA PHE A 113 10.82 0.95 -17.68
C PHE A 113 10.28 2.38 -17.69
N ASN A 114 10.77 3.19 -18.64
CA ASN A 114 10.45 4.61 -18.76
C ASN A 114 10.63 5.33 -17.42
N ASP A 115 11.74 5.00 -16.77
CA ASP A 115 12.15 5.54 -15.49
C ASP A 115 11.08 5.46 -14.40
N ALA A 116 10.35 4.36 -14.41
CA ALA A 116 9.39 4.02 -13.38
C ALA A 116 9.52 2.55 -13.01
N VAL A 117 9.13 2.25 -11.78
CA VAL A 117 8.96 0.87 -11.32
C VAL A 117 7.54 0.46 -11.64
N TRP A 118 7.41 -0.64 -12.35
CA TRP A 118 6.16 -1.29 -12.69
C TRP A 118 6.10 -2.65 -12.03
N VAL A 119 4.90 -3.10 -11.69
CA VAL A 119 4.65 -4.42 -11.11
C VAL A 119 3.51 -5.10 -11.86
N ARG A 120 3.64 -6.42 -12.04
CA ARG A 120 2.52 -7.29 -12.39
C ARG A 120 2.57 -8.57 -11.57
N SER A 121 1.43 -9.26 -11.46
CA SER A 121 1.40 -10.66 -11.04
C SER A 121 1.39 -11.56 -12.28
N PRO A 122 2.08 -12.72 -12.29
CA PRO A 122 1.94 -13.71 -13.34
C PRO A 122 0.71 -14.63 -13.14
N ASN A 123 -0.09 -14.41 -12.09
CA ASN A 123 -1.26 -15.21 -11.77
C ASN A 123 -2.56 -14.39 -11.82
N LYS A 124 -3.65 -15.04 -12.24
CA LYS A 124 -4.99 -14.44 -12.34
C LYS A 124 -5.73 -14.49 -11.00
N TRP A 125 -6.86 -13.78 -10.96
CA TRP A 125 -7.85 -13.78 -9.90
C TRP A 125 -7.28 -13.26 -8.59
N GLY A 126 -6.50 -12.20 -8.67
CA GLY A 126 -5.84 -11.57 -7.53
C GLY A 126 -6.01 -10.06 -7.51
N ASN A 127 -5.40 -9.43 -6.51
CA ASN A 127 -5.24 -7.98 -6.46
C ASN A 127 -3.82 -7.64 -6.02
N ILE A 128 -3.34 -6.48 -6.46
CA ILE A 128 -2.07 -5.91 -6.01
C ILE A 128 -2.36 -4.70 -5.13
N TYR A 129 -1.72 -4.67 -3.97
CA TYR A 129 -1.80 -3.58 -3.00
C TYR A 129 -0.41 -2.99 -2.79
N TYR A 130 -0.36 -1.72 -2.42
CA TYR A 130 0.88 -1.07 -2.04
C TYR A 130 0.66 -0.06 -0.92
N ARG A 131 1.74 0.30 -0.23
CA ARG A 131 1.81 1.48 0.65
C ARG A 131 3.22 2.03 0.68
N THR A 132 3.35 3.32 0.98
CA THR A 132 4.65 3.90 1.34
C THR A 132 4.82 3.79 2.85
N SER A 133 5.73 2.95 3.33
CA SER A 133 5.97 2.74 4.76
C SER A 133 6.93 3.76 5.36
N ALA A 134 7.83 4.32 4.54
CA ALA A 134 8.67 5.44 4.93
C ALA A 134 8.95 6.34 3.73
N ASP A 135 8.95 7.65 3.96
CA ASP A 135 9.43 8.64 3.01
C ASP A 135 10.35 9.63 3.73
N PHE A 136 11.65 9.56 3.42
CA PHE A 136 12.70 10.32 4.08
C PHE A 136 12.96 11.65 3.35
N LEU A 137 11.89 12.38 3.04
CA LEU A 137 12.02 13.74 2.54
C LEU A 137 12.73 14.60 3.58
N GLU A 138 13.56 15.52 3.11
CA GLU A 138 14.23 16.50 3.96
C GLU A 138 13.14 17.31 4.68
N ALA A 139 13.02 17.13 6.00
CA ALA A 139 12.20 18.00 6.82
C ALA A 139 12.71 19.42 6.58
N ALA A 140 11.81 20.35 6.21
CA ALA A 140 12.14 21.76 6.18
C ALA A 140 12.49 22.19 7.61
N LEU A 141 13.79 22.19 7.91
CA LEU A 141 14.38 22.81 9.10
C LEU A 141 14.57 24.30 8.83
#